data_AF-W1XQM2-F1
#
_entry.id   AF-W1XQM2-F1
#
_cell.length_a   1.000
_cell.length_b   1.000
_cell.length_c   1.000
_cell.angle_alpha   90.00
_cell.angle_beta   90.00
_cell.angle_gamma   90.00
#
_symmetry.space_group_name_H-M   'P 1'
#
loop_
_entity.id
_entity.type
_entity.pdbx_description
1 polymer ?
#
loop_
_entity_poly.entity_id
_entity_poly.type
_entity_poly.pdbx_seq_one_letter_code
_entity_poly.pdbx_strand_id
1 'polypeptide(L)'
;QVAGKALYICMAFALGIGIYDGFIGPGTGTFLIMGFIFTGFDFLHASANAKILNFTSNLASLLVFLYLGHVNITYGLATGAGQIIGAYLGSHLAIAKGSSLVRVVFLS
;
A
#
# COMPACT_ATOMS: atom_id res chain seq x y z
N GLN A 1 -2.27 -31.02 -0.90
CA GLN A 1 -1.43 -30.97 -2.12
C GLN A 1 -1.78 -29.81 -3.09
N VAL A 2 -2.65 -28.86 -2.70
CA VAL A 2 -3.12 -27.74 -3.57
C VAL A 2 -2.32 -26.43 -3.36
N ALA A 3 -1.38 -26.39 -2.41
CA ALA A 3 -0.67 -25.16 -2.04
C ALA A 3 0.30 -24.62 -3.10
N GLY A 4 0.98 -25.50 -3.86
CA GLY A 4 2.03 -25.08 -4.79
C GLY A 4 1.50 -24.26 -5.97
N LYS A 5 0.42 -24.72 -6.61
CA LYS A 5 -0.12 -24.07 -7.81
C LYS A 5 -0.75 -22.70 -7.49
N ALA A 6 -1.42 -22.59 -6.35
CA ALA A 6 -1.96 -21.32 -5.85
C ALA A 6 -0.83 -20.32 -5.54
N LEU A 7 0.27 -20.77 -4.92
CA LEU A 7 1.42 -19.92 -4.62
C LEU A 7 2.05 -19.30 -5.87
N TYR A 8 2.23 -20.08 -6.95
CA TYR A 8 2.76 -19.55 -8.21
C TYR A 8 1.84 -18.50 -8.84
N ILE A 9 0.51 -18.69 -8.74
CA ILE A 9 -0.46 -17.71 -9.22
C ILE A 9 -0.39 -16.43 -8.39
N CYS A 10 -0.30 -16.54 -7.06
CA CYS A 10 -0.12 -15.39 -6.17
C CYS A 10 1.16 -14.61 -6.50
N MET A 11 2.27 -15.32 -6.73
CA MET A 11 3.55 -14.70 -7.10
C MET A 11 3.47 -13.98 -8.44
N ALA A 12 2.87 -14.60 -9.46
CA ALA A 12 2.70 -13.97 -10.77
C ALA A 12 1.82 -12.71 -10.70
N PHE A 13 0.72 -12.77 -9.93
CA PHE A 13 -0.15 -11.62 -9.69
C PHE A 13 0.57 -10.50 -8.92
N ALA A 14 1.27 -10.84 -7.84
CA ALA A 14 2.02 -9.89 -7.04
C ALA A 14 3.12 -9.20 -7.87
N LEU A 15 3.76 -9.93 -8.78
CA LEU A 15 4.77 -9.38 -9.68
C LEU A 15 4.14 -8.41 -10.71
N GLY A 16 3.03 -8.80 -11.34
CA GLY A 16 2.31 -7.92 -12.28
C GLY A 16 1.79 -6.64 -11.62
N ILE A 17 1.24 -6.75 -10.42
CA ILE A 17 0.78 -5.60 -9.65
C ILE A 17 1.97 -4.76 -9.14
N GLY A 18 3.10 -5.38 -8.78
CA GLY A 18 4.32 -4.66 -8.40
C GLY A 18 4.89 -3.81 -9.54
N ILE A 19 4.84 -4.30 -10.77
CA ILE A 19 5.19 -3.50 -11.96
C ILE A 19 4.20 -2.33 -12.12
N TYR A 20 2.90 -2.58 -11.95
CA TYR A 20 1.89 -1.53 -11.99
C TYR A 20 2.09 -0.46 -10.89
N ASP A 21 2.47 -0.88 -9.68
CA ASP A 21 2.75 0.00 -8.54
C ASP A 21 3.91 0.94 -8.83
N GLY A 22 4.97 0.42 -9.45
CA GLY A 22 6.17 1.19 -9.79
C GLY A 22 5.96 2.23 -10.89
N PHE A 23 4.97 2.05 -11.78
CA PHE A 23 4.71 2.95 -12.91
C PHE A 23 3.56 3.92 -12.65
N ILE A 24 2.40 3.39 -12.27
CA ILE A 24 1.15 4.15 -12.18
C ILE A 24 0.94 4.58 -10.73
N GLY A 25 0.85 3.63 -9.81
CA GLY A 25 0.79 3.89 -8.35
C GLY A 25 -0.61 3.99 -7.70
N PRO A 26 -1.64 4.71 -8.23
CA PRO A 26 -2.93 4.78 -7.57
C PRO A 26 -3.71 3.47 -7.73
N GLY A 27 -4.26 3.01 -6.61
CA GLY A 27 -5.11 1.82 -6.56
C GLY A 27 -4.38 0.50 -6.32
N THR A 28 -3.03 0.47 -6.31
CA THR A 28 -2.25 -0.78 -6.13
C THR A 28 -2.66 -1.55 -4.87
N GLY A 29 -2.83 -0.85 -3.74
CA GLY A 29 -3.27 -1.48 -2.50
C GLY A 29 -4.60 -2.22 -2.64
N THR A 30 -5.57 -1.63 -3.33
CA THR A 30 -6.88 -2.25 -3.61
C THR A 30 -6.74 -3.44 -4.55
N PHE A 31 -5.90 -3.33 -5.58
CA PHE A 31 -5.63 -4.45 -6.51
C PHE A 31 -4.92 -5.62 -5.82
N LEU A 32 -3.97 -5.35 -4.91
CA LEU A 32 -3.31 -6.37 -4.09
C LEU A 32 -4.32 -7.08 -3.17
N ILE A 33 -5.18 -6.32 -2.49
CA ILE A 33 -6.22 -6.88 -1.63
C ILE A 33 -7.15 -7.79 -2.43
N MET A 34 -7.65 -7.31 -3.58
CA MET A 34 -8.49 -8.12 -4.46
C MET A 34 -7.76 -9.37 -4.95
N GLY A 35 -6.50 -9.26 -5.37
CA GLY A 35 -5.67 -10.39 -5.78
C GLY A 35 -5.52 -11.45 -4.70
N PHE A 36 -5.25 -11.04 -3.45
CA PHE A 36 -5.16 -11.96 -2.32
C PHE A 36 -6.51 -12.62 -1.99
N ILE A 37 -7.62 -11.87 -2.06
CA ILE A 37 -8.97 -12.43 -1.86
C ILE A 37 -9.30 -13.47 -2.93
N PHE A 38 -8.98 -13.21 -4.21
CA PHE A 38 -9.17 -14.18 -5.30
C PHE A 38 -8.37 -15.48 -5.10
N THR A 39 -7.28 -15.42 -4.33
CA THR A 39 -6.47 -16.60 -4.00
C THR A 39 -6.96 -17.37 -2.77
N GLY A 40 -8.03 -16.90 -2.13
CA GLY A 40 -8.68 -17.55 -1.00
C GLY A 40 -8.30 -17.02 0.39
N PHE A 41 -7.61 -15.88 0.48
CA PHE A 41 -7.38 -15.21 1.76
C PHE A 41 -8.63 -14.47 2.23
N ASP A 42 -8.86 -14.49 3.54
CA ASP A 42 -9.88 -13.63 4.16
C ASP A 42 -9.49 -12.14 4.02
N PHE A 43 -10.48 -11.25 3.96
CA PHE A 43 -10.28 -9.82 3.70
C PHE A 43 -9.28 -9.18 4.68
N LEU A 44 -9.30 -9.62 5.94
CA LEU A 44 -8.37 -9.16 6.97
C LEU A 44 -6.91 -9.56 6.63
N HIS A 45 -6.68 -10.82 6.27
CA HIS A 45 -5.36 -11.33 5.92
C HIS A 45 -4.86 -10.74 4.59
N ALA A 46 -5.75 -10.61 3.60
CA ALA A 46 -5.47 -9.96 2.32
C ALA A 46 -5.06 -8.48 2.52
N SER A 47 -5.79 -7.75 3.36
CA SER A 47 -5.50 -6.35 3.70
C SER A 47 -4.20 -6.17 4.46
N ALA A 48 -3.88 -7.08 5.38
CA ALA A 48 -2.60 -7.06 6.08
C ALA A 48 -1.43 -7.29 5.11
N ASN A 49 -1.50 -8.36 4.30
CA ASN A 49 -0.44 -8.70 3.34
C ASN A 49 -0.25 -7.63 2.27
N ALA A 50 -1.34 -7.07 1.73
CA ALA A 50 -1.28 -6.01 0.74
C ALA A 50 -0.60 -4.74 1.27
N LYS A 51 -0.89 -4.33 2.52
CA LYS A 51 -0.23 -3.17 3.14
C LYS A 51 1.25 -3.39 3.35
N ILE A 52 1.66 -4.58 3.81
CA ILE A 52 3.08 -4.91 3.98
C ILE A 52 3.79 -4.86 2.63
N LEU A 53 3.19 -5.47 1.60
CA LEU A 53 3.81 -5.53 0.27
C LEU A 53 3.92 -4.13 -0.37
N ASN A 54 2.90 -3.29 -0.22
CA ASN A 54 2.93 -1.90 -0.67
C ASN A 54 3.97 -1.08 0.10
N PHE A 55 4.12 -1.30 1.41
CA PHE A 55 5.17 -0.64 2.20
C PHE A 55 6.56 -1.07 1.74
N THR A 56 6.79 -2.38 1.54
CA THR A 56 8.08 -2.91 1.10
C THR A 56 8.46 -2.43 -0.30
N SER A 57 7.51 -2.36 -1.24
CA SER A 57 7.76 -1.83 -2.59
C SER A 57 8.09 -0.34 -2.58
N ASN A 58 7.37 0.46 -1.81
CA ASN A 58 7.70 1.88 -1.61
C ASN A 58 9.09 2.06 -0.96
N LEU A 59 9.43 1.22 0.03
CA LEU A 59 10.75 1.24 0.66
C LEU A 59 11.86 0.82 -0.32
N ALA A 60 11.64 -0.21 -1.12
CA ALA A 60 12.57 -0.64 -2.16
C ALA A 60 12.77 0.48 -3.20
N SER A 61 11.68 1.13 -3.63
CA SER A 61 11.71 2.29 -4.52
C SER A 61 12.55 3.42 -3.93
N LEU A 62 12.33 3.78 -2.65
CA LEU A 62 13.14 4.77 -1.95
C LEU A 62 14.63 4.42 -1.93
N LEU A 63 14.99 3.17 -1.60
CA LEU A 63 16.38 2.72 -1.57
C LEU A 63 17.03 2.75 -2.95
N VAL A 64 16.31 2.33 -3.99
CA VAL A 64 16.77 2.36 -5.38
C VAL A 64 16.99 3.80 -5.83
N PHE A 65 16.03 4.71 -5.64
CA PHE A 65 16.19 6.11 -6.01
C PHE A 65 17.30 6.81 -5.21
N LEU A 66 17.48 6.42 -3.94
CA LEU A 66 18.58 6.92 -3.10
C LEU A 66 19.93 6.47 -3.66
N TYR A 67 20.06 5.20 -4.07
CA TYR A 67 21.26 4.66 -4.70
C TYR A 67 21.55 5.32 -6.06
N LEU A 68 20.52 5.61 -6.85
CA LEU A 68 20.66 6.31 -8.14
C LEU A 68 20.97 7.82 -7.98
N GLY A 69 21.00 8.37 -6.76
CA GLY A 69 21.32 9.78 -6.52
C GLY A 69 20.22 10.76 -6.94
N HIS A 70 19.03 10.27 -7.31
CA HIS A 70 17.87 11.08 -7.68
C HIS A 70 16.99 11.49 -6.49
N VAL A 71 17.41 11.23 -5.25
CA VAL A 71 16.68 11.61 -4.03
C VAL A 71 17.26 12.88 -3.44
N ASN A 72 16.46 13.94 -3.43
CA ASN A 72 16.74 15.10 -2.60
C ASN A 72 16.28 14.81 -1.16
N ILE A 73 17.24 14.52 -0.28
CA ILE A 73 16.97 14.14 1.11
C ILE A 73 16.23 15.25 1.87
N THR A 74 16.48 16.53 1.56
CA THR A 74 15.79 17.66 2.20
C THR A 74 14.30 17.65 1.88
N TYR A 75 13.92 17.50 0.61
CA TYR A 75 12.51 17.40 0.22
C TYR A 75 11.89 16.10 0.70
N GLY A 76 12.61 14.97 0.62
CA GLY A 76 12.12 13.67 1.07
C GLY A 76 11.79 13.63 2.57
N LEU A 77 12.64 14.25 3.41
CA LEU A 77 12.38 14.38 4.84
C LEU A 77 11.21 15.32 5.13
N ALA A 78 11.10 16.44 4.41
CA ALA A 78 9.99 17.38 4.58
C ALA A 78 8.64 16.74 4.19
N THR A 79 8.58 16.05 3.04
CA THR A 79 7.38 15.33 2.61
C THR A 79 7.07 14.15 3.53
N GLY A 80 8.08 13.40 3.96
CA GLY A 80 7.91 12.28 4.90
C GLY A 80 7.36 12.74 6.25
N ALA A 81 7.89 13.82 6.81
CA ALA A 81 7.37 14.42 8.04
C ALA A 81 5.92 14.89 7.87
N GLY A 82 5.59 15.56 6.76
CA GLY A 82 4.22 15.96 6.44
C GLY A 82 3.27 14.77 6.33
N GLN A 83 3.72 13.66 5.72
CA GLN A 83 2.93 12.43 5.59
C GLN A 83 2.66 11.78 6.96
N ILE A 84 3.66 11.74 7.85
CA ILE A 84 3.52 11.23 9.22
C ILE A 84 2.52 12.08 10.01
N ILE A 85 2.67 13.40 9.98
CA ILE A 85 1.78 14.33 10.68
C ILE A 85 0.34 14.20 10.15
N GLY A 86 0.18 14.18 8.83
CA GLY A 86 -1.13 14.00 8.18
C GLY A 86 -1.78 12.66 8.51
N ALA A 87 -1.01 11.57 8.51
CA ALA A 87 -1.51 10.24 8.88
C ALA A 87 -1.92 10.17 10.37
N TYR A 88 -1.13 10.77 11.25
CA TYR A 88 -1.44 10.83 12.69
C TYR A 88 -2.70 11.65 12.96
N LEU A 89 -2.77 12.88 12.42
CA LEU A 89 -3.94 13.75 12.59
C LEU A 89 -5.19 13.15 11.94
N GLY A 90 -5.06 12.60 10.73
CA GLY A 90 -6.16 11.99 9.99
C GLY A 90 -6.72 10.75 10.69
N SER A 91 -5.86 9.84 11.15
CA SER A 91 -6.30 8.67 11.92
C SER A 91 -6.91 9.05 13.26
N HIS A 92 -6.31 10.02 13.98
CA HIS A 92 -6.84 10.49 15.26
C HIS A 92 -8.20 11.18 15.10
N LEU A 93 -8.38 12.02 14.08
CA LEU A 93 -9.66 12.64 13.76
C LEU A 93 -10.72 11.62 13.31
N ALA A 94 -10.34 10.61 12.53
CA ALA A 94 -11.24 9.53 12.10
C ALA A 94 -11.75 8.69 13.29
N ILE A 95 -10.89 8.42 14.27
CA ILE A 95 -11.26 7.72 15.51
C ILE A 95 -12.09 8.64 16.42
N ALA A 96 -11.70 9.90 16.59
CA ALA A 96 -12.33 10.84 17.51
C ALA A 96 -13.72 11.32 17.08
N LYS A 97 -13.95 11.56 15.78
CA LYS A 97 -15.25 12.02 15.26
C LYS A 97 -16.14 10.89 14.72
N GLY A 98 -15.68 9.64 14.81
CA GLY A 98 -16.42 8.45 14.42
C GLY A 98 -16.76 8.37 12.92
N SER A 99 -17.59 7.39 12.56
CA SER A 99 -17.94 7.06 11.17
C SER A 99 -18.58 8.20 10.38
N SER A 100 -19.09 9.25 11.03
CA SER A 100 -19.70 10.40 10.37
C SER A 100 -18.72 11.17 9.48
N LEU A 101 -17.48 11.40 9.95
CA LEU A 101 -16.48 12.15 9.18
C LEU A 101 -15.89 11.30 8.05
N VAL A 102 -15.70 10.00 8.31
CA VAL A 102 -15.30 9.04 7.26
C VAL A 102 -16.35 8.98 6.16
N ARG A 103 -17.64 8.99 6.53
CA ARG A 103 -18.75 8.97 5.58
C ARG A 103 -18.82 10.25 4.74
N VAL A 104 -18.62 11.42 5.33
CA VAL A 104 -18.59 12.68 4.57
C VAL A 104 -17.43 12.72 3.57
N VAL A 105 -16.25 12.21 3.91
CA VAL A 105 -15.09 12.23 2.99
C VAL A 105 -15.20 11.18 1.88
N PHE A 106 -15.84 10.03 2.14
CA PHE A 106 -15.96 8.94 1.16
C PHE A 106 -17.25 8.96 0.33
N LEU A 107 -18.34 9.57 0.84
CA LEU A 107 -19.65 9.63 0.17
C LEU A 107 -20.05 11.05 -0.28
N SER A 108 -19.16 12.05 -0.19
CA SER A 108 -19.38 13.38 -0.79
C SER A 108 -19.18 13.38 -2.30
#